data_AF-A0AAN6TCE0-F1
#
_entry.id   AF-A0AAN6TCE0-F1
#
_cell.length_a   1.000
_cell.length_b   1.000
_cell.length_c   1.000
_cell.angle_alpha   90.00
_cell.angle_beta   90.00
_cell.angle_gamma   90.00
#
_symmetry.space_group_name_H-M   'P 1'
#
loop_
_entity.id
_entity.type
_entity.pdbx_description
1 polymer ?
#
loop_
_entity_poly.entity_id
_entity_poly.type
_entity_poly.pdbx_seq_one_letter_code
_entity_poly.pdbx_strand_id
1 'polypeptide(L)'
;MTSNFTPLMLAGGKSTRMGSPKHLLKMPDNRPLYLHQIELLHRACPDAPVVYISLAPDSQLDPYLESLSTSTTNATTASTNPQDENILPKHPPPPTPNIPQHVQVRLIFDRPDWNLAPRPNMANPNTNPSPPPPPSRKSAKESAGPAAGLLSALATQPNDDDTTAWLVIACDHPCLTLSALGELCDGYRPPVTCFTVPSSESFSSNTDTDNNNSSTSIMMIEQPLVAVWATCALRRLCERVEESRGR
;
A
#
# COMPACT_ATOMS: atom_id res chain seq x y z
N MET A 1 6.19 17.38 -16.43
CA MET A 1 5.60 17.92 -15.19
C MET A 1 5.74 16.81 -14.16
N THR A 2 6.48 17.01 -13.07
CA THR A 2 6.59 15.97 -12.03
C THR A 2 5.28 15.98 -11.23
N SER A 3 4.38 15.06 -11.57
CA SER A 3 3.17 14.83 -10.79
C SER A 3 3.58 14.34 -9.40
N ASN A 4 3.14 15.04 -8.36
CA ASN A 4 3.57 14.78 -6.99
C ASN A 4 2.77 13.58 -6.42
N PHE A 5 3.28 12.37 -6.64
CA PHE A 5 2.65 11.15 -6.16
C PHE A 5 3.28 10.67 -4.85
N THR A 6 2.45 10.19 -3.92
CA THR A 6 2.91 9.51 -2.71
C THR A 6 3.12 8.03 -3.00
N PRO A 7 4.37 7.52 -2.97
CA PRO A 7 4.64 6.11 -3.28
C PRO A 7 4.23 5.17 -2.14
N LEU A 8 3.51 4.11 -2.48
CA LEU A 8 3.02 3.08 -1.58
C LEU A 8 3.30 1.68 -2.12
N MET A 9 3.98 0.86 -1.30
CA MET A 9 4.12 -0.57 -1.54
C MET A 9 3.13 -1.36 -0.67
N LEU A 10 2.31 -2.22 -1.28
CA LEU A 10 1.41 -3.15 -0.58
C LEU A 10 2.11 -4.51 -0.36
N ALA A 11 2.37 -4.83 0.91
CA ALA A 11 3.06 -6.06 1.33
C ALA A 11 2.31 -6.87 2.41
N GLY A 12 1.06 -6.50 2.74
CA GLY A 12 0.27 -7.14 3.81
C GLY A 12 -0.36 -8.51 3.50
N GLY A 13 -0.02 -9.19 2.41
CA GLY A 13 -0.61 -10.49 2.09
C GLY A 13 0.06 -11.67 2.78
N LYS A 14 -0.72 -12.61 3.35
CA LYS A 14 -0.18 -13.92 3.77
C LYS A 14 0.21 -14.72 2.53
N SER A 15 1.50 -15.02 2.41
CA SER A 15 2.08 -15.75 1.28
C SER A 15 1.94 -17.27 1.48
N THR A 16 0.69 -17.72 1.65
CA THR A 16 0.34 -19.10 2.05
C THR A 16 0.84 -20.17 1.09
N ARG A 17 1.00 -19.84 -0.20
CA ARG A 17 1.51 -20.74 -1.22
C ARG A 17 3.04 -20.87 -1.25
N MET A 18 3.77 -19.89 -0.74
CA MET A 18 5.24 -19.79 -0.90
C MET A 18 6.01 -20.23 0.35
N GLY A 19 5.33 -20.43 1.49
CA GLY A 19 5.97 -20.83 2.75
C GLY A 19 6.79 -19.72 3.43
N SER A 20 7.17 -18.67 2.71
CA SER A 20 7.82 -17.46 3.23
C SER A 20 7.07 -16.19 2.80
N PRO A 21 7.17 -15.09 3.58
CA PRO A 21 6.56 -13.81 3.19
C PRO A 21 7.15 -13.28 1.87
N LYS A 22 6.27 -12.94 0.90
CA LYS A 22 6.65 -12.45 -0.44
C LYS A 22 7.64 -11.28 -0.37
N HIS A 23 7.43 -10.32 0.54
CA HIS A 23 8.28 -9.13 0.64
C HIS A 23 9.71 -9.44 1.07
N LEU A 24 9.94 -10.55 1.78
CA LEU A 24 11.28 -11.00 2.21
C LEU A 24 11.94 -11.97 1.23
N LEU A 25 11.28 -12.34 0.13
CA LEU A 25 11.87 -13.18 -0.91
C LEU A 25 13.16 -12.54 -1.42
N LYS A 26 14.20 -13.36 -1.58
CA LYS A 26 15.50 -12.90 -2.04
C LYS A 26 15.50 -12.75 -3.56
N MET A 27 15.90 -11.58 -4.01
CA MET A 27 16.20 -11.29 -5.42
C MET A 27 17.54 -11.94 -5.81
N PRO A 28 17.88 -12.05 -7.11
CA PRO A 28 19.17 -12.60 -7.55
C PRO A 28 20.40 -11.89 -6.97
N ASP A 29 20.26 -10.64 -6.54
CA ASP A 29 21.28 -9.85 -5.86
C ASP A 29 21.33 -10.07 -4.32
N ASN A 30 20.61 -11.06 -3.80
CA ASN A 30 20.44 -11.40 -2.38
C ASN A 30 19.74 -10.35 -1.51
N ARG A 31 19.21 -9.27 -2.10
CA ARG A 31 18.42 -8.29 -1.36
C ARG A 31 16.96 -8.77 -1.26
N PRO A 32 16.25 -8.52 -0.14
CA PRO A 32 14.82 -8.78 -0.06
C PRO A 32 14.04 -7.94 -1.08
N LEU A 33 12.96 -8.53 -1.62
CA LEU A 33 12.12 -7.96 -2.66
C LEU A 33 11.54 -6.58 -2.32
N TYR A 34 11.25 -6.30 -1.04
CA TYR A 34 10.77 -4.98 -0.64
C TYR A 34 11.77 -3.86 -0.91
N LEU A 35 13.09 -4.12 -0.75
CA LEU A 35 14.11 -3.09 -0.99
C LEU A 35 14.19 -2.71 -2.46
N HIS A 36 14.13 -3.71 -3.35
CA HIS A 36 14.10 -3.49 -4.78
C HIS A 36 12.93 -2.57 -5.19
N GLN A 37 11.77 -2.78 -4.57
CA GLN A 37 10.57 -1.99 -4.84
C GLN A 37 10.60 -0.59 -4.22
N ILE A 38 11.20 -0.41 -3.03
CA ILE A 38 11.45 0.92 -2.47
C ILE A 38 12.33 1.73 -3.41
N GLU A 39 13.42 1.14 -3.91
CA GLU A 39 14.32 1.82 -4.85
C GLU A 39 13.60 2.21 -6.14
N LEU A 40 12.77 1.30 -6.68
CA LEU A 40 11.97 1.57 -7.86
C LEU A 40 10.99 2.73 -7.63
N LEU A 41 10.24 2.70 -6.52
CA LEU A 41 9.28 3.75 -6.16
C LEU A 41 9.94 5.10 -5.91
N HIS A 42 11.05 5.13 -5.19
CA HIS A 42 11.79 6.37 -4.94
C HIS A 42 12.34 6.97 -6.24
N ARG A 43 12.80 6.13 -7.19
CA ARG A 43 13.23 6.60 -8.50
C ARG A 43 12.07 7.11 -9.36
N ALA A 44 10.88 6.53 -9.23
CA ALA A 44 9.67 6.98 -9.93
C ALA A 44 9.11 8.27 -9.33
N CYS A 45 9.26 8.47 -8.01
CA CYS A 45 8.82 9.64 -7.26
C CYS A 45 10.00 10.28 -6.50
N PRO A 46 10.97 10.91 -7.19
CA PRO A 46 12.18 11.45 -6.55
C PRO A 46 11.88 12.61 -5.59
N ASP A 47 10.80 13.35 -5.85
CA ASP A 47 10.37 14.49 -5.03
C ASP A 47 9.56 14.06 -3.80
N ALA A 48 9.16 12.78 -3.73
CA ALA A 48 8.39 12.27 -2.60
C ALA A 48 9.30 12.13 -1.36
N PRO A 49 8.97 12.78 -0.22
CA PRO A 49 9.82 12.76 0.95
C PRO A 49 9.85 11.39 1.62
N VAL A 50 8.79 10.58 1.46
CA VAL A 50 8.61 9.30 2.16
C VAL A 50 8.07 8.25 1.21
N VAL A 51 8.63 7.04 1.28
CA VAL A 51 8.05 5.81 0.71
C VAL A 51 7.30 5.04 1.78
N TYR A 52 6.02 4.74 1.54
CA TYR A 52 5.17 4.02 2.47
C TYR A 52 5.17 2.52 2.16
N ILE A 53 5.17 1.71 3.21
CA ILE A 53 5.04 0.26 3.11
C ILE A 53 3.86 -0.18 3.97
N SER A 54 2.82 -0.71 3.33
CA SER A 54 1.69 -1.33 4.02
C SER A 54 1.96 -2.80 4.31
N LEU A 55 1.82 -3.19 5.57
CA LEU A 55 2.00 -4.55 6.07
C LEU A 55 0.78 -5.00 6.87
N ALA A 56 0.51 -6.30 6.89
CA ALA A 56 -0.42 -6.88 7.86
C ALA A 56 0.16 -6.76 9.27
N PRO A 57 -0.67 -6.71 10.32
CA PRO A 57 -0.21 -6.64 11.71
C PRO A 57 0.74 -7.77 12.11
N ASP A 58 0.60 -8.94 11.50
CA ASP A 58 1.40 -10.13 11.78
C ASP A 58 2.47 -10.41 10.71
N SER A 59 2.77 -9.41 9.86
CA SER A 59 3.83 -9.54 8.86
C SER A 59 5.18 -9.74 9.53
N GLN A 60 5.90 -10.77 9.12
CA GLN A 60 7.27 -10.96 9.56
C GLN A 60 8.15 -9.79 9.08
N LEU A 61 8.96 -9.27 9.99
CA LEU A 61 9.91 -8.20 9.73
C LEU A 61 11.34 -8.77 9.73
N ASP A 62 12.22 -8.13 8.98
CA ASP A 62 13.66 -8.30 9.14
C ASP A 62 14.22 -7.18 10.05
N PRO A 63 15.48 -7.23 10.49
CA PRO A 63 16.03 -6.23 11.40
C PRO A 63 15.93 -4.79 10.89
N TYR A 64 15.92 -4.58 9.57
CA TYR A 64 15.75 -3.25 9.00
C TYR A 64 14.31 -2.75 9.19
N LEU A 65 13.31 -3.55 8.81
CA LEU A 65 11.90 -3.20 9.01
C LEU A 65 11.55 -3.05 10.51
N GLU A 66 12.16 -3.84 11.40
CA GLU A 66 12.02 -3.68 12.86
C GLU A 66 12.57 -2.34 13.37
N SER A 67 13.69 -1.87 12.81
CA SER A 67 14.25 -0.56 13.18
C SER A 67 13.32 0.62 12.79
N LEU A 68 12.59 0.47 11.68
CA LEU A 68 11.61 1.45 11.23
C LEU A 68 10.33 1.44 12.08
N SER A 69 9.88 0.26 12.52
CA SER A 69 8.68 0.16 13.36
C SER A 69 8.92 0.76 14.75
N THR A 70 10.06 0.47 15.38
CA THR A 70 10.43 0.98 16.72
C THR A 70 10.62 2.50 16.74
N SER A 71 11.17 3.07 15.68
CA SER A 71 11.32 4.52 15.51
C SER A 71 9.96 5.23 15.39
N THR A 72 8.94 4.55 14.86
CA THR A 72 7.57 5.07 14.77
C THR A 72 6.88 5.11 16.15
N THR A 73 7.15 4.13 17.03
CA THR A 73 6.54 4.05 18.37
C THR A 73 7.08 5.12 19.33
N ASN A 74 8.37 5.44 19.28
CA ASN A 74 8.99 6.39 20.21
C ASN A 74 8.57 7.85 19.99
N ALA A 75 8.02 8.20 18.83
CA ALA A 75 7.51 9.54 18.54
C ALA A 75 6.15 9.84 19.19
N THR A 76 5.43 8.83 19.71
CA THR A 76 4.06 9.00 20.26
C THR A 76 4.03 9.09 21.79
N THR A 77 5.14 8.81 22.48
CA THR A 77 5.21 8.78 23.96
C THR A 77 6.04 9.92 24.57
N ALA A 78 6.29 11.00 23.84
CA ALA A 78 6.95 12.19 24.37
C ALA A 78 5.96 13.18 25.00
N SER A 79 5.33 12.76 26.10
CA SER A 79 4.81 13.68 27.11
C SER A 79 4.80 12.97 28.47
N THR A 80 5.36 13.65 29.48
CA THR A 80 5.47 13.30 30.91
C THR A 80 6.45 12.18 31.31
N ASN A 81 7.75 12.52 31.43
CA ASN A 81 8.47 12.60 32.72
C ASN A 81 9.99 12.83 32.50
N PRO A 82 10.61 13.84 33.14
CA PRO A 82 12.05 14.01 33.12
C PRO A 82 12.67 13.30 34.32
N GLN A 83 12.98 12.00 34.18
CA GLN A 83 13.97 11.26 34.98
C GLN A 83 13.92 9.79 34.58
N ASP A 84 14.73 9.40 33.60
CA ASP A 84 15.42 8.12 33.66
C ASP A 84 16.65 8.14 32.74
N GLU A 85 17.75 7.70 33.33
CA GLU A 85 19.10 7.86 32.84
C GLU A 85 19.45 6.85 31.73
N ASN A 86 20.17 7.33 30.73
CA ASN A 86 21.38 6.69 30.20
C ASN A 86 21.37 5.14 30.06
N ILE A 87 20.67 4.62 29.05
CA ILE A 87 20.99 3.31 28.46
C ILE A 87 21.27 3.49 26.97
N LEU A 88 22.55 3.67 26.66
CA LEU A 88 23.08 3.55 25.30
C LEU A 88 22.87 2.10 24.80
N PRO A 89 22.14 1.84 23.70
CA PRO A 89 22.06 0.49 23.14
C PRO A 89 23.44 0.06 22.63
N LYS A 90 24.03 -0.97 23.27
CA LYS A 90 25.32 -1.59 22.90
C LYS A 90 25.23 -2.56 21.72
N HIS A 91 24.19 -2.49 20.89
CA HIS A 91 24.13 -3.27 19.66
C HIS A 91 24.69 -2.43 18.50
N PRO A 92 25.68 -2.94 17.73
CA PRO A 92 25.99 -2.31 16.46
C PRO A 92 24.70 -2.24 15.63
N PRO A 93 24.43 -1.12 14.94
CA PRO A 93 23.28 -1.05 14.05
C PRO A 93 23.31 -2.28 13.13
N PRO A 94 22.17 -2.98 12.95
CA PRO A 94 22.12 -4.08 11.98
C PRO A 94 22.66 -3.54 10.65
N PRO A 95 23.41 -4.35 9.88
CA PRO A 95 23.96 -3.90 8.61
C PRO A 95 22.82 -3.28 7.81
N THR A 96 22.89 -1.96 7.64
CA THR A 96 21.88 -1.25 6.89
C THR A 96 21.89 -1.88 5.51
N PRO A 97 20.74 -2.39 5.02
CA PRO A 97 20.65 -2.69 3.61
C PRO A 97 21.06 -1.44 2.86
N ASN A 98 21.80 -1.59 1.76
CA ASN A 98 22.33 -0.48 0.97
C ASN A 98 21.18 0.24 0.24
N ILE A 99 20.34 0.90 1.01
CA ILE A 99 19.29 1.82 0.58
C ILE A 99 20.03 3.12 0.30
N PRO A 100 19.71 3.83 -0.81
CA PRO A 100 20.26 5.15 -1.04
C PRO A 100 20.06 5.99 0.23
N GLN A 101 21.13 6.61 0.74
CA GLN A 101 21.21 7.24 2.08
C GLN A 101 20.22 8.39 2.35
N HIS A 102 19.24 8.61 1.47
CA HIS A 102 18.28 9.72 1.48
C HIS A 102 16.80 9.29 1.36
N VAL A 103 16.50 7.98 1.29
CA VAL A 103 15.09 7.52 1.20
C VAL A 103 14.50 7.36 2.60
N GLN A 104 13.56 8.23 2.98
CA GLN A 104 12.78 8.01 4.20
C GLN A 104 11.71 6.95 3.92
N VAL A 105 11.68 5.91 4.76
CA VAL A 105 10.71 4.81 4.65
C VAL A 105 9.82 4.81 5.88
N ARG A 106 8.50 4.68 5.69
CA ARG A 106 7.53 4.62 6.78
C ARG A 106 6.65 3.39 6.66
N LEU A 107 6.60 2.61 7.73
CA LEU A 107 5.71 1.45 7.82
C LEU A 107 4.31 1.91 8.24
N ILE A 108 3.31 1.36 7.58
CA ILE A 108 1.91 1.47 7.95
C ILE A 108 1.35 0.07 8.07
N PHE A 109 0.58 -0.19 9.12
CA PHE A 109 -0.02 -1.49 9.34
C PHE A 109 -1.51 -1.44 9.03
N ASP A 110 -2.05 -2.52 8.47
CA ASP A 110 -3.49 -2.67 8.31
C ASP A 110 -4.14 -2.52 9.71
N ARG A 111 -5.11 -1.62 9.87
CA ARG A 111 -5.86 -1.55 11.13
C ARG A 111 -6.93 -2.65 11.16
N PRO A 112 -6.89 -3.60 12.12
CA PRO A 112 -7.94 -4.61 12.25
C PRO A 112 -9.28 -3.99 12.69
N ASP A 113 -9.23 -2.81 13.29
CA ASP A 113 -10.30 -2.02 13.89
C ASP A 113 -10.44 -0.68 13.15
N TRP A 114 -10.98 -0.73 11.93
CA TRP A 114 -11.43 0.48 11.23
C TRP A 114 -12.71 1.05 11.87
N ASN A 115 -12.59 1.47 13.13
CA ASN A 115 -13.55 2.37 13.77
C ASN A 115 -12.89 3.75 13.70
N LEU A 116 -13.04 4.43 12.56
CA LEU A 116 -12.95 5.90 12.57
C LEU A 116 -13.89 6.35 13.69
N ALA A 117 -13.39 7.19 14.60
CA ALA A 117 -14.16 7.67 15.75
C ALA A 117 -15.61 7.99 15.33
N PRO A 118 -16.62 7.69 16.18
CA PRO A 118 -18.01 7.91 15.83
C PRO A 118 -18.19 9.32 15.27
N ARG A 119 -18.88 9.45 14.14
CA ARG A 119 -19.34 10.76 13.66
C ARG A 119 -19.93 11.49 14.87
N PRO A 120 -19.55 12.75 15.16
CA PRO A 120 -20.20 13.50 16.22
C PRO A 120 -21.69 13.53 15.88
N ASN A 121 -22.47 12.74 16.63
CA ASN A 121 -23.85 12.46 16.33
C ASN A 121 -24.67 13.73 16.62
N MET A 122 -24.98 14.51 15.57
CA MET A 122 -26.04 15.51 15.63
C MET A 122 -27.40 14.81 15.49
N ALA A 123 -27.77 13.90 16.39
CA ALA A 123 -29.15 13.43 16.54
C ALA A 123 -29.39 12.56 17.79
N ASN A 124 -30.31 13.07 18.63
CA ASN A 124 -31.19 12.41 19.59
C ASN A 124 -30.65 12.02 20.99
N PRO A 125 -30.94 12.81 22.05
CA PRO A 125 -30.53 12.54 23.43
C PRO A 125 -31.32 11.43 24.16
N ASN A 126 -32.19 10.67 23.48
CA ASN A 126 -33.11 9.72 24.15
C ASN A 126 -32.98 8.24 23.75
N THR A 127 -31.86 7.80 23.17
CA THR A 127 -31.61 6.37 22.93
C THR A 127 -30.44 5.88 23.78
N ASN A 128 -30.73 5.00 24.75
CA ASN A 128 -29.70 4.23 25.45
C ASN A 128 -28.85 3.49 24.41
N PRO A 129 -27.52 3.65 24.40
CA PRO A 129 -26.66 2.95 23.46
C PRO A 129 -26.72 1.45 23.78
N SER A 130 -27.26 0.67 22.85
CA SER A 130 -27.07 -0.78 22.88
C SER A 130 -25.57 -1.07 22.76
N PRO A 131 -25.03 -2.04 23.52
CA PRO A 131 -23.63 -2.42 23.38
C PRO A 131 -23.37 -2.83 21.92
N PRO A 132 -22.22 -2.43 21.34
CA PRO A 132 -21.90 -2.80 19.97
C PRO A 132 -21.92 -4.33 19.83
N PRO A 133 -22.42 -4.88 18.71
CA PRO A 133 -22.40 -6.31 18.48
C PRO A 133 -20.96 -6.83 18.56
N PRO A 134 -20.73 -8.04 19.12
CA PRO A 134 -19.40 -8.61 19.21
C PRO A 134 -18.82 -8.77 17.79
N PRO A 135 -17.53 -8.42 17.57
CA PRO A 135 -16.93 -8.47 16.26
C PRO A 135 -17.02 -9.89 15.67
N SER A 136 -17.58 -9.99 14.47
CA SER A 136 -17.60 -11.23 13.68
C SER A 136 -16.17 -11.74 13.47
N ARG A 137 -15.92 -13.00 13.86
CA ARG A 137 -14.62 -13.69 13.88
C ARG A 137 -13.94 -13.80 12.50
N LYS A 138 -13.37 -12.72 11.98
CA LYS A 138 -12.05 -12.82 11.35
C LYS A 138 -11.06 -12.51 12.46
N SER A 139 -10.06 -13.38 12.66
CA SER A 139 -9.08 -13.12 13.71
C SER A 139 -8.47 -11.73 13.46
N ALA A 140 -8.30 -10.90 14.50
CA ALA A 140 -7.68 -9.57 14.39
C ALA A 140 -6.21 -9.61 13.89
N LYS A 141 -5.75 -10.78 13.43
CA LYS A 141 -4.42 -11.14 12.99
C LYS A 141 -4.37 -11.48 11.49
N GLU A 142 -5.42 -11.24 10.71
CA GLU A 142 -5.44 -11.50 9.28
C GLU A 142 -5.58 -10.20 8.48
N SER A 143 -4.78 -10.03 7.43
CA SER A 143 -4.95 -8.92 6.50
C SER A 143 -6.32 -9.03 5.82
N ALA A 144 -7.07 -7.92 5.83
CA ALA A 144 -8.37 -7.82 5.18
C ALA A 144 -8.27 -7.66 3.65
N GLY A 145 -7.09 -7.91 3.07
CA GLY A 145 -6.82 -7.83 1.64
C GLY A 145 -6.23 -6.48 1.22
N PRO A 146 -5.97 -6.28 -0.09
CA PRO A 146 -5.28 -5.09 -0.59
C PRO A 146 -5.97 -3.76 -0.25
N ALA A 147 -7.31 -3.78 -0.14
CA ALA A 147 -8.08 -2.61 0.28
C ALA A 147 -7.68 -2.13 1.69
N ALA A 148 -7.31 -3.04 2.61
CA ALA A 148 -6.86 -2.66 3.95
C ALA A 148 -5.61 -1.78 3.89
N GLY A 149 -4.65 -2.14 3.04
CA GLY A 149 -3.43 -1.36 2.87
C GLY A 149 -3.65 0.00 2.21
N LEU A 150 -4.53 0.06 1.20
CA LEU A 150 -4.97 1.31 0.58
C LEU A 150 -5.68 2.24 1.58
N LEU A 151 -6.51 1.68 2.46
CA LEU A 151 -7.19 2.45 3.50
C LEU A 151 -6.22 2.90 4.60
N SER A 152 -5.29 2.04 5.04
CA SER A 152 -4.22 2.46 5.95
C SER A 152 -3.40 3.62 5.38
N ALA A 153 -3.16 3.64 4.06
CA ALA A 153 -2.51 4.76 3.40
C ALA A 153 -3.37 6.04 3.47
N LEU A 154 -4.67 5.96 3.16
CA LEU A 154 -5.61 7.08 3.31
C LEU A 154 -5.61 7.65 4.73
N ALA A 155 -5.63 6.81 5.77
CA ALA A 155 -5.60 7.23 7.17
C ALA A 155 -4.29 7.93 7.59
N THR A 156 -3.24 7.84 6.77
CA THR A 156 -1.93 8.43 7.06
C THR A 156 -1.69 9.78 6.39
N GLN A 157 -2.61 10.22 5.52
CA GLN A 157 -2.49 11.52 4.87
C GLN A 157 -2.63 12.66 5.87
N PRO A 158 -1.64 13.57 5.95
CA PRO A 158 -1.79 14.80 6.69
C PRO A 158 -2.66 15.77 5.86
N ASN A 159 -3.85 16.08 6.38
CA ASN A 159 -4.80 17.10 5.90
C ASN A 159 -5.65 16.74 4.67
N ASP A 160 -6.81 17.40 4.56
CA ASP A 160 -7.87 17.25 3.52
C ASP A 160 -7.45 17.66 2.09
N ASP A 161 -6.17 17.48 1.74
CA ASP A 161 -5.68 17.78 0.41
C ASP A 161 -6.09 16.69 -0.59
N ASP A 162 -7.23 16.90 -1.23
CA ASP A 162 -7.77 16.05 -2.29
C ASP A 162 -6.93 16.07 -3.59
N THR A 163 -5.88 16.91 -3.67
CA THR A 163 -4.99 16.95 -4.83
C THR A 163 -3.87 15.89 -4.81
N THR A 164 -3.67 15.23 -3.66
CA THR A 164 -2.67 14.17 -3.56
C THR A 164 -3.16 12.88 -4.24
N ALA A 165 -2.27 12.22 -4.99
CA ALA A 165 -2.50 10.89 -5.54
C ALA A 165 -1.41 9.92 -5.10
N TRP A 166 -1.75 8.65 -5.01
CA TRP A 166 -0.88 7.58 -4.53
C TRP A 166 -0.41 6.73 -5.70
N LEU A 167 0.91 6.59 -5.86
CA LEU A 167 1.46 5.56 -6.75
C LEU A 167 1.56 4.25 -5.97
N VAL A 168 0.69 3.30 -6.29
CA VAL A 168 0.54 2.04 -5.57
C VAL A 168 1.15 0.90 -6.39
N ILE A 169 2.01 0.10 -5.75
CA ILE A 169 2.47 -1.19 -6.29
C ILE A 169 2.29 -2.31 -5.27
N ALA A 170 1.83 -3.49 -5.71
CA ALA A 170 1.86 -4.70 -4.90
C ALA A 170 3.22 -5.38 -4.97
N CYS A 171 3.59 -6.02 -3.86
CA CYS A 171 4.93 -6.58 -3.73
C CYS A 171 5.26 -7.73 -4.69
N ASP A 172 4.28 -8.30 -5.40
CA ASP A 172 4.44 -9.44 -6.32
C ASP A 172 4.68 -9.06 -7.79
N HIS A 173 5.09 -7.81 -8.05
CA HIS A 173 5.55 -7.35 -9.37
C HIS A 173 7.08 -7.13 -9.41
N PRO A 174 7.93 -8.18 -9.26
CA PRO A 174 9.38 -8.03 -9.17
C PRO A 174 10.06 -7.56 -10.46
N CYS A 175 9.36 -7.64 -11.60
CA CYS A 175 9.88 -7.24 -12.92
C CYS A 175 9.35 -5.86 -13.36
N LEU A 176 8.66 -5.12 -12.50
CA LEU A 176 8.18 -3.78 -12.81
C LEU A 176 9.38 -2.85 -13.05
N THR A 177 9.31 -2.03 -14.10
CA THR A 177 10.43 -1.18 -14.51
C THR A 177 10.13 0.30 -14.25
N LEU A 178 11.20 1.10 -14.17
CA LEU A 178 11.05 2.54 -14.01
C LEU A 178 10.32 3.19 -15.20
N SER A 179 10.55 2.70 -16.43
CA SER A 179 9.85 3.19 -17.62
C SER A 179 8.35 2.93 -17.53
N ALA A 180 7.96 1.72 -17.12
CA ALA A 180 6.56 1.34 -16.95
C ALA A 180 5.84 2.23 -15.92
N LEU A 181 6.52 2.55 -14.80
CA LEU A 181 5.99 3.49 -13.82
C LEU A 181 5.93 4.93 -14.35
N GLY A 182 6.93 5.36 -15.12
CA GLY A 182 6.94 6.67 -15.78
C GLY A 182 5.75 6.82 -16.73
N GLU A 183 5.50 5.82 -17.58
CA GLU A 183 4.36 5.79 -18.50
C GLU A 183 3.01 5.83 -17.76
N LEU A 184 2.89 5.06 -16.66
CA LEU A 184 1.68 5.08 -15.82
C LEU A 184 1.45 6.46 -15.19
N CYS A 185 2.51 7.08 -14.68
CA CYS A 185 2.49 8.41 -14.06
C CYS A 185 2.14 9.50 -15.08
N ASP A 186 2.76 9.48 -16.26
CA ASP A 186 2.53 10.44 -17.34
C ASP A 186 1.13 10.30 -17.94
N GLY A 187 0.61 9.06 -17.99
CA GLY A 187 -0.73 8.73 -18.47
C GLY A 187 -1.84 8.89 -17.43
N TYR A 188 -1.52 9.32 -16.21
CA TYR A 188 -2.49 9.35 -15.12
C TYR A 188 -3.71 10.23 -15.42
N ARG A 189 -4.89 9.64 -15.22
CA ARG A 189 -6.20 10.27 -15.24
C ARG A 189 -6.95 9.93 -13.95
N PRO A 190 -7.43 10.94 -13.19
CA PRO A 190 -8.23 10.67 -11.99
C PRO A 190 -9.57 10.00 -12.37
N PRO A 191 -10.19 9.24 -11.46
CA PRO A 191 -9.78 9.04 -10.07
C PRO A 191 -8.80 7.87 -9.86
N VAL A 192 -8.66 6.96 -10.83
CA VAL A 192 -7.71 5.85 -10.80
C VAL A 192 -7.20 5.58 -12.21
N THR A 193 -5.90 5.35 -12.37
CA THR A 193 -5.32 4.80 -13.61
C THR A 193 -4.56 3.53 -13.27
N CYS A 194 -4.96 2.42 -13.87
CA CYS A 194 -4.31 1.12 -13.69
C CYS A 194 -3.21 0.92 -14.73
N PHE A 195 -2.15 0.25 -14.33
CA PHE A 195 -1.21 -0.35 -15.27
C PHE A 195 -1.94 -1.43 -16.07
N THR A 196 -1.71 -1.47 -17.38
CA THR A 196 -2.37 -2.42 -18.27
C THR A 196 -1.34 -3.33 -18.92
N VAL A 197 -1.65 -4.63 -18.95
CA VAL A 197 -0.83 -5.63 -19.63
C VAL A 197 -1.64 -6.27 -20.76
N PRO A 198 -1.02 -6.57 -21.91
CA PRO A 198 -1.70 -7.33 -22.95
C PRO A 198 -2.04 -8.72 -22.41
N SER A 199 -3.30 -9.12 -22.58
CA SER A 199 -3.73 -10.49 -22.35
C SER A 199 -3.06 -11.39 -23.37
N SER A 200 -2.61 -12.56 -22.93
CA SER A 200 -2.08 -13.60 -23.82
C SER A 200 -3.16 -14.28 -24.67
N GLU A 201 -4.44 -13.98 -24.42
CA GLU A 201 -5.55 -14.51 -25.22
C GLU A 201 -5.72 -13.69 -26.50
N SER A 202 -5.06 -14.12 -27.57
CA SER A 202 -5.37 -13.67 -28.93
C SER A 202 -6.66 -14.36 -29.41
N PHE A 203 -7.77 -13.64 -29.42
CA PHE A 203 -8.97 -14.08 -30.13
C PHE A 203 -8.79 -13.77 -31.63
N SER A 204 -8.42 -14.78 -32.41
CA SER A 204 -8.60 -14.75 -33.86
C SER A 204 -10.09 -14.99 -34.14
N SER A 205 -10.85 -13.95 -34.46
CA SER A 205 -12.19 -14.14 -35.00
C SER A 205 -12.07 -14.74 -36.40
N ASN A 206 -12.17 -16.06 -36.51
CA ASN A 206 -12.43 -16.73 -37.78
C ASN A 206 -13.88 -16.44 -38.18
N THR A 207 -14.10 -15.30 -38.83
CA THR A 207 -15.26 -15.12 -39.70
C THR A 207 -14.74 -15.14 -41.13
N ASP A 208 -15.04 -16.21 -41.84
CA ASP A 208 -14.65 -16.43 -43.22
C ASP A 208 -15.11 -15.30 -44.16
N THR A 209 -14.33 -15.16 -45.22
CA THR A 209 -14.58 -14.49 -46.52
C THR A 209 -14.32 -12.97 -46.60
N ASP A 210 -13.18 -12.67 -47.23
CA ASP A 210 -12.89 -11.47 -48.02
C ASP A 210 -12.82 -10.11 -47.31
N ASN A 211 -11.77 -9.89 -46.51
CA ASN A 211 -11.05 -8.61 -46.53
C ASN A 211 -9.72 -8.66 -45.75
N ASN A 212 -8.65 -8.19 -46.37
CA ASN A 212 -7.25 -8.21 -45.90
C ASN A 212 -6.93 -7.31 -44.68
N ASN A 213 -7.89 -7.00 -43.81
CA ASN A 213 -7.67 -6.23 -42.58
C ASN A 213 -8.19 -7.01 -41.36
N SER A 214 -7.49 -8.07 -40.96
CA SER A 214 -7.67 -8.65 -39.63
C SER A 214 -7.10 -7.68 -38.58
N SER A 215 -7.96 -6.81 -38.04
CA SER A 215 -7.64 -6.02 -36.85
C SER A 215 -7.58 -6.96 -35.64
N THR A 216 -6.39 -7.39 -35.24
CA THR A 216 -6.19 -8.12 -33.99
C THR A 216 -6.45 -7.18 -32.81
N SER A 217 -7.62 -7.31 -32.18
CA SER A 217 -7.94 -6.56 -30.96
C SER A 217 -7.26 -7.24 -29.77
N ILE A 218 -6.15 -6.67 -29.30
CA ILE A 218 -5.47 -7.15 -28.10
C ILE A 218 -6.30 -6.75 -26.88
N MET A 219 -6.78 -7.73 -26.11
CA MET A 219 -7.42 -7.45 -24.82
C MET A 219 -6.36 -6.99 -23.82
N MET A 220 -6.65 -5.92 -23.06
CA MET A 220 -5.76 -5.42 -22.02
C MET A 220 -6.34 -5.77 -20.65
N ILE A 221 -5.49 -6.26 -19.73
CA ILE A 221 -5.85 -6.58 -18.35
C ILE A 221 -5.33 -5.45 -17.45
N GLU A 222 -6.23 -4.87 -16.67
CA GLU A 222 -5.88 -3.87 -15.66
C GLU A 222 -5.31 -4.52 -14.39
N GLN A 223 -4.24 -3.92 -13.87
CA GLN A 223 -3.61 -4.31 -12.61
C GLN A 223 -3.95 -3.25 -11.54
N PRO A 224 -5.06 -3.40 -10.78
CA PRO A 224 -5.50 -2.37 -9.84
C PRO A 224 -4.52 -2.12 -8.68
N LEU A 225 -3.61 -3.08 -8.44
CA LEU A 225 -2.54 -2.97 -7.45
C LEU A 225 -1.22 -2.47 -8.04
N VAL A 226 -1.19 -2.07 -9.31
CA VAL A 226 -0.12 -1.29 -9.94
C VAL A 226 -0.80 -0.10 -10.60
N ALA A 227 -1.07 0.94 -9.83
CA ALA A 227 -1.99 1.99 -10.24
C ALA A 227 -1.72 3.31 -9.52
N VAL A 228 -2.16 4.40 -10.13
CA VAL A 228 -2.22 5.70 -9.47
C VAL A 228 -3.64 5.93 -8.96
N TRP A 229 -3.79 6.19 -7.67
CA TRP A 229 -5.08 6.39 -6.99
C TRP A 229 -5.20 7.81 -6.45
N ALA A 230 -6.19 8.57 -6.92
CA ALA A 230 -6.57 9.84 -6.28
C ALA A 230 -7.04 9.60 -4.84
N THR A 231 -6.82 10.57 -3.95
CA THR A 231 -7.39 10.54 -2.59
C THR A 231 -8.91 10.35 -2.61
N CYS A 232 -9.64 11.01 -3.52
CA CYS A 232 -11.09 10.84 -3.65
C CYS A 232 -11.51 9.40 -4.02
N ALA A 233 -10.68 8.67 -4.77
CA ALA A 233 -10.91 7.27 -5.09
C ALA A 233 -10.78 6.38 -3.84
N LEU A 234 -9.76 6.65 -3.02
CA LEU A 234 -9.55 5.94 -1.76
C LEU A 234 -10.67 6.23 -0.75
N ARG A 235 -11.16 7.47 -0.66
CA ARG A 235 -12.34 7.80 0.15
C ARG A 235 -13.56 6.99 -0.30
N ARG A 236 -13.81 6.90 -1.62
CA ARG A 236 -14.92 6.10 -2.15
C ARG A 236 -14.75 4.60 -1.90
N LEU A 237 -13.52 4.09 -1.92
CA LEU A 237 -13.22 2.72 -1.52
C LEU A 237 -13.56 2.50 -0.03
N CYS A 238 -13.23 3.44 0.84
CA CYS A 238 -13.55 3.40 2.27
C CYS A 238 -15.06 3.24 2.49
N GLU A 239 -15.86 4.12 1.86
CA GLU A 239 -17.32 4.08 1.94
C GLU A 239 -17.89 2.71 1.51
N ARG A 240 -17.40 2.15 0.39
CA ARG A 240 -17.86 0.84 -0.09
C ARG A 240 -17.50 -0.30 0.85
N VAL A 241 -16.31 -0.27 1.44
CA VAL A 241 -15.90 -1.28 2.42
C VAL A 241 -16.78 -1.20 3.67
N GLU A 242 -17.12 0.01 4.13
CA GLU A 242 -18.04 0.22 5.25
C GLU A 242 -19.47 -0.27 4.93
N GLU A 243 -20.02 0.10 3.77
CA GLU A 243 -21.34 -0.36 3.30
C GLU A 243 -21.43 -1.89 3.21
N SER A 244 -20.36 -2.56 2.79
CA SER A 244 -20.32 -4.02 2.68
C SER A 244 -20.33 -4.75 4.02
N ARG A 245 -19.94 -4.07 5.11
CA ARG A 245 -19.90 -4.63 6.48
C ARG A 245 -21.21 -4.42 7.24
N GLY A 246 -22.01 -3.44 6.83
CA GLY A 246 -23.34 -3.17 7.40
C GLY A 246 -24.47 -4.04 6.84
N ARG A 247 -24.17 -4.92 5.88
CA ARG A 247 -25.09 -5.93 5.32
C ARG A 247 -24.81 -7.30 5.93
#